data_AF-A0A2K3K3A0-F1
#
_entry.id   AF-A0A2K3K3A0-F1
#
_cell.length_a   1.000
_cell.length_b   1.000
_cell.length_c   1.000
_cell.angle_alpha   90.00
_cell.angle_beta   90.00
_cell.angle_gamma   90.00
#
_symmetry.space_group_name_H-M   'P 1'
#
loop_
_entity.id
_entity.type
_entity.pdbx_description
1 polymer ?
#
loop_
_entity_poly.entity_id
_entity_poly.type
_entity_poly.pdbx_seq_one_letter_code
_entity_poly.pdbx_strand_id
1 'polypeptide(L)'
;MADNNSYIPNPHEPSKPLACITFTNVTKLLPNNYPNWKQQIEVLLDGHDLLKYPDGSFPAPSEMIVTAPASLTTTSSETTPAAASLPVTTPNPAYQTWRRQDRLIYGALLTTLSNEVA
;
A
#
# COMPACT_ATOMS: atom_id res chain seq x y z
N MET A 1 5.03 28.10 -5.71
CA MET A 1 4.32 27.32 -4.69
C MET A 1 4.34 25.89 -5.19
N ALA A 2 5.09 25.00 -4.53
CA ALA A 2 5.17 23.60 -4.95
C ALA A 2 3.96 22.87 -4.40
N ASP A 3 3.21 22.21 -5.27
CA ASP A 3 2.10 21.36 -4.88
C ASP A 3 2.69 20.17 -4.13
N ASN A 4 2.69 20.22 -2.79
CA ASN A 4 3.48 19.32 -1.94
C ASN A 4 3.03 17.85 -1.98
N ASN A 5 1.94 17.53 -2.68
CA ASN A 5 1.34 16.21 -2.75
C ASN A 5 0.92 15.87 -4.18
N SER A 6 1.63 14.90 -4.76
CA SER A 6 1.32 14.35 -6.09
C SER A 6 0.69 12.96 -5.91
N TYR A 7 -0.36 12.67 -6.66
CA TYR A 7 -0.93 11.33 -6.70
C TYR A 7 -0.39 10.57 -7.91
N ILE A 8 0.07 9.34 -7.68
CA ILE A 8 0.54 8.43 -8.73
C ILE A 8 -0.61 7.49 -9.10
N PRO A 9 -0.97 7.38 -10.39
CA PRO A 9 -1.96 6.42 -10.85
C PRO A 9 -1.60 4.97 -10.45
N ASN A 10 -2.61 4.22 -10.05
CA ASN A 10 -2.44 2.83 -9.64
C ASN A 10 -3.03 1.85 -10.69
N PRO A 11 -2.22 1.23 -11.55
CA PRO A 11 -2.69 0.23 -12.52
C PRO A 11 -3.35 -1.01 -11.90
N HIS A 12 -3.05 -1.35 -10.65
CA HIS A 12 -3.63 -2.55 -10.00
C HIS A 12 -5.01 -2.27 -9.42
N GLU A 13 -5.23 -1.07 -8.90
CA GLU A 13 -6.53 -0.59 -8.40
C GLU A 13 -6.72 0.87 -8.81
N PRO A 14 -7.30 1.16 -9.99
CA PRO A 14 -7.42 2.53 -10.51
C PRO A 14 -8.23 3.48 -9.63
N SER A 15 -9.13 2.95 -8.79
CA SER A 15 -9.90 3.70 -7.79
C SER A 15 -9.08 4.11 -6.56
N LYS A 16 -7.87 3.55 -6.38
CA LYS A 16 -6.99 3.79 -5.24
C LYS A 16 -5.64 4.34 -5.74
N PRO A 17 -5.55 5.63 -6.08
CA PRO A 17 -4.28 6.24 -6.44
C PRO A 17 -3.32 6.23 -5.25
N LEU A 18 -2.03 6.24 -5.53
CA LEU A 18 -0.99 6.24 -4.51
C LEU A 18 -0.62 7.67 -4.15
N ALA A 19 -0.53 7.97 -2.85
CA ALA A 19 -0.05 9.25 -2.38
C ALA A 19 1.48 9.30 -2.45
N CYS A 20 2.02 10.26 -3.18
CA CYS A 20 3.44 10.61 -3.14
C CYS A 20 3.63 11.77 -2.16
N ILE A 21 4.22 11.47 -1.01
CA ILE A 21 4.49 12.43 0.05
C ILE A 21 5.96 12.84 0.05
N THR A 22 6.23 14.08 0.46
CA THR A 22 7.59 14.57 0.70
C THR A 22 7.66 15.19 2.09
N PHE A 23 8.77 14.97 2.79
CA PHE A 23 8.98 15.48 4.15
C PHE A 23 9.80 16.78 4.13
N THR A 24 9.36 17.77 3.34
CA THR A 24 10.11 19.02 3.12
C THR A 24 10.23 19.91 4.36
N ASN A 25 9.26 19.86 5.28
CA ASN A 25 9.24 20.64 6.51
C ASN A 25 9.55 19.82 7.77
N VAL A 26 9.97 18.56 7.60
CA VAL A 26 10.37 17.72 8.72
C VAL A 26 11.85 17.95 8.99
N THR A 27 12.19 18.18 10.25
CA THR A 27 13.59 18.29 10.69
C THR A 27 14.30 16.98 10.39
N LYS A 28 15.57 17.00 9.96
CA LYS A 28 16.30 15.74 9.78
C LYS A 28 16.47 15.00 11.11
N LEU A 29 16.46 13.66 11.07
CA LEU A 29 16.73 12.81 12.21
C LEU A 29 18.20 12.95 12.62
N LEU A 30 18.42 13.44 13.84
CA LEU A 30 19.70 13.58 14.51
C LEU A 30 19.72 12.64 15.74
N PRO A 31 20.91 12.27 16.26
CA PRO A 31 21.02 11.37 17.41
C PRO A 31 20.25 11.82 18.67
N ASN A 32 20.01 13.13 18.81
CA ASN A 32 19.42 13.73 20.02
C ASN A 32 17.99 14.28 19.82
N ASN A 33 17.36 14.09 18.65
CA ASN A 33 16.06 14.72 18.36
C ASN A 33 14.94 13.73 17.99
N TYR A 34 15.17 12.42 18.14
CA TYR A 34 14.24 11.37 17.72
C TYR A 34 12.78 11.60 18.16
N PRO A 35 12.46 11.98 19.42
CA PRO A 35 11.06 12.21 19.81
C PRO A 35 10.37 13.31 19.00
N ASN A 36 11.06 14.43 18.75
CA ASN A 36 10.52 15.53 17.95
C ASN A 36 10.41 15.16 16.47
N TRP A 37 11.43 14.50 15.92
CA TRP A 37 11.41 13.98 14.56
C TRP A 37 10.23 13.02 14.35
N LYS A 38 10.06 12.06 15.25
CA LYS A 38 8.99 11.06 15.22
C LYS A 38 7.62 11.73 15.24
N GLN A 39 7.39 12.69 16.14
CA GLN A 39 6.12 13.41 16.20
C GLN A 39 5.81 14.15 14.89
N GLN A 40 6.81 14.79 14.26
CA GLN A 40 6.62 15.48 12.97
C GLN A 40 6.26 14.52 11.85
N ILE A 41 6.92 13.35 11.80
CA ILE A 41 6.60 12.28 10.85
C ILE A 41 5.18 11.75 11.08
N GLU A 42 4.84 11.40 12.32
CA GLU A 42 3.56 10.77 12.65
C GLU A 42 2.39 11.69 12.35
N VAL A 43 2.46 12.97 12.75
CA VAL A 43 1.39 13.95 12.48
C VAL A 43 1.23 14.19 10.97
N LEU A 44 2.32 14.22 10.21
CA LEU A 44 2.24 14.39 8.76
C LEU A 44 1.60 13.16 8.09
N LEU A 45 2.02 11.95 8.47
CA LEU A 45 1.46 10.72 7.94
C LEU A 45 -0.01 10.54 8.33
N ASP A 46 -0.38 10.95 9.54
CA ASP A 46 -1.76 10.91 10.03
C ASP A 46 -2.66 11.86 9.22
N GLY A 47 -2.20 13.08 8.93
CA GLY A 47 -2.91 14.01 8.04
C GLY A 47 -3.11 13.52 6.62
N HIS A 48 -2.43 12.43 6.24
CA HIS A 48 -2.51 11.76 4.95
C HIS A 48 -3.24 10.40 5.00
N ASP A 49 -3.74 9.99 6.16
CA ASP A 49 -4.23 8.63 6.42
C ASP A 49 -3.21 7.52 6.09
N LEU A 50 -1.92 7.83 6.20
CA LEU A 50 -0.80 6.93 5.89
C LEU A 50 -0.07 6.43 7.14
N LEU A 51 -0.35 6.95 8.33
CA LEU A 51 0.28 6.48 9.58
C LEU A 51 0.05 4.99 9.83
N LYS A 52 -1.08 4.48 9.34
CA LYS A 52 -1.48 3.08 9.41
C LYS A 52 -0.49 2.07 8.81
N TYR A 53 0.38 2.52 7.91
CA TYR A 53 1.40 1.68 7.29
C TYR A 53 2.56 1.40 8.27
N PRO A 54 3.31 2.41 8.76
CA PRO A 54 4.42 2.18 9.68
C PRO A 54 4.01 1.76 11.10
N ASP A 55 2.80 2.10 11.57
CA ASP A 55 2.34 1.70 12.91
C ASP A 55 1.85 0.24 12.98
N GLY A 56 1.73 -0.43 11.82
CA GLY A 56 1.30 -1.82 11.69
C GLY A 56 -0.20 -2.07 11.82
N SER A 57 -1.03 -1.03 11.99
CA SER A 57 -2.49 -1.16 12.05
C SER A 57 -3.10 -1.58 10.71
N PHE A 58 -2.38 -1.38 9.60
CA PHE A 58 -2.77 -1.80 8.27
C PHE A 58 -1.80 -2.86 7.70
N PRO A 59 -1.95 -4.14 8.08
CA PRO A 59 -1.06 -5.21 7.62
C PRO A 59 -1.20 -5.49 6.12
N ALA A 60 -0.13 -6.03 5.52
CA ALA A 60 -0.13 -6.41 4.12
C ALA A 60 -1.22 -7.46 3.81
N PRO A 61 -2.05 -7.25 2.77
CA PRO A 61 -2.97 -8.27 2.28
C PRO A 61 -2.22 -9.52 1.80
N SER A 62 -2.92 -10.66 1.71
CA SER A 62 -2.35 -11.88 1.11
C SER A 62 -1.86 -11.59 -0.31
N GLU A 63 -0.66 -12.07 -0.67
CA GLU A 63 -0.08 -11.86 -2.01
C GLU A 63 -0.88 -12.57 -3.11
N MET A 64 -1.54 -13.66 -2.76
CA MET A 64 -2.34 -14.46 -3.67
C MET A 64 -3.76 -14.62 -3.13
N ILE A 65 -4.72 -14.68 -4.05
CA ILE A 65 -6.12 -15.00 -3.78
C ILE A 65 -6.52 -16.24 -4.57
N VAL A 66 -7.34 -17.08 -3.95
CA VAL A 66 -7.91 -18.25 -4.60
C VAL A 66 -9.28 -17.87 -5.11
N THR A 67 -9.45 -17.88 -6.43
CA THR A 67 -10.75 -17.64 -7.06
C THR A 67 -11.41 -18.98 -7.32
N ALA A 68 -12.53 -19.25 -6.66
CA ALA A 68 -13.36 -20.39 -7.01
C ALA A 68 -13.88 -20.21 -8.45
N PRO A 69 -13.97 -21.28 -9.26
CA PRO A 69 -14.54 -21.17 -10.58
C PRO A 69 -15.98 -20.67 -10.45
N ALA A 70 -16.29 -19.59 -11.16
CA ALA A 70 -17.65 -19.07 -11.23
C ALA A 70 -18.54 -20.21 -11.73
N SER A 71 -19.42 -20.72 -10.86
CA SER A 71 -20.48 -21.62 -11.28
C SER A 71 -21.39 -20.80 -12.19
N LEU A 72 -21.21 -20.94 -13.50
CA LEU A 72 -22.09 -20.37 -14.49
C LEU A 72 -23.52 -20.83 -14.17
N THR A 73 -24.41 -19.85 -14.06
CA THR A 73 -25.85 -20.04 -13.93
C THR A 73 -26.35 -21.09 -14.91
N THR A 74 -26.99 -22.10 -14.34
CA THR A 74 -27.82 -23.12 -14.98
C THR A 74 -28.71 -22.56 -16.08
N THR A 75 -28.45 -22.96 -17.33
CA THR A 75 -29.51 -23.18 -18.32
C THR A 75 -29.60 -24.69 -18.52
N SER A 76 -30.79 -25.22 -18.30
CA SER A 76 -31.11 -26.65 -18.29
C SER A 76 -30.69 -27.40 -19.56
N SER A 77 -30.37 -28.66 -19.31
CA SER A 77 -30.55 -29.84 -20.17
C SER A 77 -29.29 -30.44 -20.80
N GLU A 78 -29.16 -31.73 -20.49
CA GLU A 78 -28.31 -32.79 -21.05
C GLU A 78 -26.95 -33.10 -20.41
N THR A 79 -26.91 -34.35 -19.95
CA THR A 79 -25.90 -35.09 -19.20
C THR A 79 -24.51 -35.02 -19.84
N THR A 80 -23.62 -34.23 -19.26
CA THR A 80 -22.16 -34.36 -19.46
C THR A 80 -21.49 -34.35 -18.08
N PRO A 81 -20.49 -35.21 -17.79
CA PRO A 81 -19.84 -35.20 -16.47
C PRO A 81 -19.19 -33.84 -16.26
N ALA A 82 -19.67 -33.09 -15.27
CA ALA A 82 -19.12 -31.80 -14.88
C ALA A 82 -17.65 -32.01 -14.45
N ALA A 83 -16.71 -31.58 -15.29
CA ALA A 83 -15.32 -31.51 -14.91
C ALA A 83 -15.21 -30.51 -13.76
N ALA A 84 -14.88 -31.00 -12.56
CA ALA A 84 -14.63 -30.16 -11.40
C ALA A 84 -13.51 -29.17 -11.74
N SER A 85 -13.89 -27.91 -11.97
CA SER A 85 -12.92 -26.85 -12.23
C SER A 85 -12.13 -26.61 -10.95
N LEU A 86 -10.81 -26.67 -11.05
CA LEU A 86 -9.90 -26.52 -9.92
C LEU A 86 -9.82 -25.05 -9.49
N PRO A 87 -9.63 -24.77 -8.18
CA PRO A 87 -9.41 -23.41 -7.70
C PRO A 87 -8.20 -22.77 -8.38
N VAL A 88 -8.39 -21.58 -8.96
CA VAL A 88 -7.31 -20.82 -9.61
C VAL A 88 -6.71 -19.85 -8.61
N THR A 89 -5.39 -19.88 -8.46
CA THR A 89 -4.66 -18.92 -7.63
C THR A 89 -4.18 -17.76 -8.51
N THR A 90 -4.53 -16.53 -8.14
CA THR A 90 -4.14 -15.32 -8.87
C THR A 90 -3.47 -14.31 -7.93
N PRO A 91 -2.56 -13.44 -8.43
CA PRO A 91 -1.98 -12.36 -7.63
C PRO A 91 -3.04 -11.39 -7.13
N ASN A 92 -2.93 -10.95 -5.88
CA ASN A 92 -3.84 -9.99 -5.27
C ASN A 92 -3.48 -8.54 -5.66
N PRO A 93 -4.35 -7.82 -6.38
CA PRO A 93 -4.11 -6.42 -6.71
C PRO A 93 -3.96 -5.53 -5.47
N ALA A 94 -4.68 -5.84 -4.38
CA ALA A 94 -4.62 -5.08 -3.13
C ALA A 94 -3.26 -5.18 -2.44
N TYR A 95 -2.59 -6.33 -2.54
CA TYR A 95 -1.22 -6.47 -2.05
C TYR A 95 -0.26 -5.57 -2.84
N GLN A 96 -0.40 -5.49 -4.16
CA GLN A 96 0.43 -4.61 -4.99
C GLN A 96 0.21 -3.13 -4.65
N THR A 97 -1.05 -2.71 -4.45
CA THR A 97 -1.37 -1.36 -3.98
C THR A 97 -0.72 -1.06 -2.63
N TRP A 98 -0.93 -1.93 -1.64
CA TRP A 98 -0.37 -1.80 -0.30
C TRP A 98 1.15 -1.66 -0.35
N ARG A 99 1.82 -2.60 -1.04
CA ARG A 99 3.28 -2.66 -1.15
C ARG A 99 3.84 -1.41 -1.82
N ARG A 100 3.18 -0.90 -2.86
CA ARG A 100 3.65 0.31 -3.54
C ARG A 100 3.52 1.54 -2.65
N GLN A 101 2.42 1.70 -1.93
CA GLN A 101 2.25 2.81 -0.98
C GLN A 101 3.28 2.74 0.16
N ASP A 102 3.48 1.55 0.75
CA ASP A 102 4.49 1.30 1.78
C ASP A 102 5.90 1.71 1.33
N ARG A 103 6.30 1.31 0.11
CA ARG A 103 7.62 1.65 -0.43
C ARG A 103 7.79 3.14 -0.72
N LEU A 104 6.73 3.85 -1.09
CA LEU A 104 6.76 5.31 -1.25
C LEU A 104 6.97 6.01 0.11
N ILE A 105 6.27 5.56 1.15
CA ILE A 105 6.44 6.08 2.51
C ILE A 105 7.87 5.81 2.99
N TYR A 106 8.37 4.58 2.83
CA TYR A 106 9.74 4.23 3.18
C TYR A 106 10.77 5.10 2.46
N GLY A 107 10.62 5.26 1.14
CA GLY A 107 11.50 6.13 0.35
C GLY A 107 11.49 7.58 0.84
N ALA A 108 10.32 8.10 1.19
CA ALA A 108 10.21 9.44 1.78
C ALA A 108 10.92 9.50 3.14
N LEU A 109 10.74 8.51 4.03
CA LEU A 109 11.38 8.50 5.36
C LEU A 109 12.90 8.56 5.26
N LEU A 110 13.50 7.84 4.30
CA LEU A 110 14.94 7.87 4.05
C LEU A 110 15.48 9.27 3.75
N THR A 111 14.68 10.15 3.13
CA THR A 111 15.10 11.53 2.84
C THR A 111 15.27 12.39 4.10
N THR A 112 14.69 11.96 5.23
CA THR A 112 14.74 12.67 6.51
C THR A 112 15.93 12.25 7.36
N LEU A 113 16.69 11.24 6.97
CA LEU A 113 17.88 10.82 7.70
C LEU A 113 19.01 11.84 7.54
N SER A 114 19.70 12.15 8.64
CA SER A 114 20.97 12.87 8.57
C SER A 114 22.13 11.88 8.36
N ASN A 115 23.27 12.40 7.91
CA ASN A 115 24.48 11.59 7.74
C ASN A 115 25.02 11.01 9.06
N GLU A 116 24.58 11.53 10.21
CA GLU A 116 25.00 11.05 11.52
C GLU A 116 24.25 9.78 11.95
N VAL A 117 23.13 9.48 11.30
CA VAL A 117 22.21 8.38 11.65
C VAL A 117 22.01 7.39 10.48
N ALA A 118 22.30 7.81 9.25
CA ALA A 118 22.25 6.97 8.04
C ALA A 118 23.42 5.99 7.97
#